data_AF-A0A496TRR3-F1
#
_entry.id   AF-A0A496TRR3-F1
#
_cell.length_a   1.000
_cell.length_b   1.000
_cell.length_c   1.000
_cell.angle_alpha   90.00
_cell.angle_beta   90.00
_cell.angle_gamma   90.00
#
_symmetry.space_group_name_H-M   'P 1'
#
loop_
_entity.id
_entity.type
_entity.pdbx_description
1 polymer ?
#
loop_
_entity_poly.entity_id
_entity_poly.type
_entity_poly.pdbx_seq_one_letter_code
_entity_poly.pdbx_strand_id
1 'polypeptide(L)'
;MKIIPNYNNFFIHYTKHQIGRFYQAKYTSSHTKVSDESNISHLKNLKEVVSQHFGETYQSLSWNSQADLNGDGVINVLDKLIVRQQLFDLKELISQYFGETSQSPNWNSEADLNGDGIINVFDKILLRQLLLGK
;
A
#
# COMPACT_ATOMS: atom_id res chain seq x y z
N MET A 1 0.60 -41.06 -1.16
CA MET A 1 -0.59 -40.46 -0.51
C MET A 1 -0.39 -38.95 -0.50
N LYS A 2 -1.08 -38.22 -1.38
CA LYS A 2 -0.86 -36.79 -1.60
C LYS A 2 -1.81 -36.03 -0.66
N ILE A 3 -1.28 -35.36 0.35
CA ILE A 3 -2.07 -34.53 1.26
C ILE A 3 -2.40 -33.24 0.51
N ILE A 4 -3.68 -33.06 0.18
CA ILE A 4 -4.21 -31.80 -0.37
C ILE A 4 -4.57 -30.92 0.84
N PRO A 5 -3.96 -29.74 1.04
CA PRO A 5 -4.38 -28.85 2.12
C PRO A 5 -5.81 -28.36 1.84
N ASN A 6 -6.67 -28.51 2.85
CA ASN A 6 -8.04 -28.05 2.83
C ASN A 6 -8.06 -26.54 3.12
N TYR A 7 -8.25 -25.72 2.08
CA TYR A 7 -8.45 -24.27 2.22
C TYR A 7 -9.94 -24.02 2.48
N ASN A 8 -10.32 -24.16 3.75
CA ASN A 8 -11.63 -23.70 4.21
C ASN A 8 -11.75 -22.19 3.96
N ASN A 9 -12.78 -21.84 3.20
CA ASN A 9 -13.37 -20.51 3.00
C ASN A 9 -12.97 -19.47 4.06
N PHE A 10 -12.02 -18.59 3.72
CA PHE A 10 -11.89 -17.29 4.37
C PHE A 10 -12.34 -16.23 3.38
N PHE A 11 -13.65 -16.02 3.29
CA PHE A 11 -14.18 -14.73 2.86
C PHE A 11 -13.82 -13.73 3.95
N ILE A 12 -12.67 -13.08 3.81
CA ILE A 12 -12.31 -11.97 4.69
C ILE A 12 -13.15 -10.78 4.24
N HIS A 13 -14.28 -10.57 4.92
CA HIS A 13 -15.01 -9.31 4.87
C HIS A 13 -14.11 -8.23 5.49
N TYR A 14 -13.32 -7.58 4.65
CA TYR A 14 -12.57 -6.41 5.09
C TYR A 14 -13.54 -5.25 5.29
N THR A 15 -13.81 -4.91 6.55
CA THR A 15 -14.41 -3.61 6.82
C THR A 15 -13.37 -2.52 6.54
N LYS A 16 -13.81 -1.39 5.98
CA LYS A 16 -12.99 -0.23 5.57
C LYS A 16 -12.02 0.28 6.66
N HIS A 17 -12.26 -0.07 7.92
CA HIS A 17 -11.47 0.28 9.09
C HIS A 17 -10.42 -0.75 9.52
N GLN A 18 -10.50 -2.01 9.06
CA GLN A 18 -9.61 -3.08 9.50
C GLN A 18 -8.34 -3.20 8.65
N ILE A 19 -8.38 -2.81 7.37
CA ILE A 19 -7.19 -2.87 6.49
C ILE A 19 -6.11 -1.90 6.96
N GLY A 20 -6.49 -0.66 7.34
CA GLY A 20 -5.56 0.30 7.96
C GLY A 20 -4.97 -0.20 9.29
N ARG A 21 -5.71 -1.05 10.04
CA ARG A 21 -5.21 -1.67 11.28
C ARG A 21 -4.25 -2.84 11.02
N PHE A 22 -4.35 -3.56 9.91
CA PHE A 22 -3.35 -4.59 9.55
C PHE A 22 -2.03 -3.96 9.11
N TYR A 23 -2.07 -2.81 8.43
CA TYR A 23 -0.88 -2.01 8.19
C TYR A 23 -0.26 -1.56 9.52
N GLN A 24 -1.05 -0.99 10.44
CA GLN A 24 -0.55 -0.69 11.79
C GLN A 24 -0.02 -1.92 12.54
N ALA A 25 -0.65 -3.09 12.46
CA ALA A 25 -0.22 -4.28 13.23
C ALA A 25 1.12 -4.86 12.74
N LYS A 26 1.37 -4.86 11.41
CA LYS A 26 2.69 -5.20 10.86
C LYS A 26 3.72 -4.08 11.10
N TYR A 27 3.31 -2.80 11.08
CA TYR A 27 4.22 -1.67 11.36
C TYR A 27 4.57 -1.48 12.83
N THR A 28 3.69 -1.84 13.77
CA THR A 28 3.89 -1.61 15.21
C THR A 28 4.71 -2.71 15.88
N SER A 29 4.81 -3.89 15.25
CA SER A 29 5.54 -5.04 15.81
C SER A 29 7.05 -5.00 15.53
N SER A 30 7.53 -4.09 14.67
CA SER A 30 8.94 -3.82 14.42
C SER A 30 9.20 -2.32 14.52
N HIS A 31 9.34 -1.81 15.74
CA HIS A 31 9.73 -0.42 16.00
C HIS A 31 11.20 -0.21 15.61
N THR A 32 11.46 -0.08 14.32
CA THR A 32 12.53 0.76 13.81
C THR A 32 11.83 1.99 13.31
N LYS A 33 12.18 3.17 13.84
CA LYS A 33 11.94 4.42 13.12
C LYS A 33 12.59 4.24 11.75
N VAL A 34 11.81 3.86 10.74
CA VAL A 34 12.25 4.00 9.35
C VAL A 34 12.14 5.49 9.09
N SER A 35 13.17 6.22 9.47
CA SER A 35 13.57 7.35 8.67
C SER A 35 13.81 6.82 7.24
N ASP A 36 13.36 7.59 6.26
CA ASP A 36 13.93 7.60 4.90
C ASP A 36 13.26 6.81 3.76
N GLU A 37 12.04 6.29 3.91
CA GLU A 37 11.20 6.00 2.74
C GLU A 37 9.84 6.66 2.89
N SER A 38 9.63 7.78 2.18
CA SER A 38 8.30 8.40 2.13
C SER A 38 7.28 7.36 1.60
N ASN A 39 6.03 7.42 2.08
CA ASN A 39 4.94 6.55 1.63
C ASN A 39 4.83 6.43 0.10
N ILE A 40 5.32 7.44 -0.62
CA ILE A 40 5.41 7.42 -2.08
C ILE A 40 6.41 6.38 -2.60
N SER A 41 7.60 6.30 -2.02
CA SER A 41 8.65 5.39 -2.50
C SER A 41 8.15 3.96 -2.48
N HIS A 42 7.53 3.58 -1.35
CA HIS A 42 6.88 2.29 -1.19
C HIS A 42 5.79 2.04 -2.23
N LEU A 43 4.86 2.98 -2.43
CA LEU A 43 3.76 2.81 -3.39
C LEU A 43 4.21 2.82 -4.85
N LYS A 44 5.26 3.59 -5.17
CA LYS A 44 5.92 3.53 -6.49
C LYS A 44 6.50 2.15 -6.71
N ASN A 45 7.25 1.63 -5.75
CA ASN A 45 7.86 0.31 -5.83
C ASN A 45 6.80 -0.79 -5.96
N LEU A 46 5.74 -0.78 -5.13
CA LEU A 46 4.63 -1.74 -5.23
C LEU A 46 3.95 -1.70 -6.61
N LYS A 47 3.68 -0.49 -7.12
CA LYS A 47 3.08 -0.34 -8.45
C LYS A 47 3.98 -0.90 -9.54
N GLU A 48 5.28 -0.66 -9.43
CA GLU A 48 6.29 -1.14 -10.37
C GLU A 48 6.41 -2.66 -10.33
N VAL A 49 6.63 -3.26 -9.15
CA VAL A 49 6.82 -4.71 -9.01
C VAL A 49 5.58 -5.49 -9.45
N VAL A 50 4.38 -5.04 -9.09
CA VAL A 50 3.11 -5.64 -9.54
C VAL A 50 2.95 -5.53 -11.06
N SER A 51 3.44 -4.45 -11.67
CA SER A 51 3.36 -4.27 -13.12
C SER A 51 4.39 -5.12 -13.86
N GLN A 52 5.61 -5.24 -13.34
CA GLN A 52 6.70 -6.02 -13.92
C GLN A 52 6.39 -7.52 -13.93
N HIS A 53 5.77 -8.03 -12.86
CA HIS A 53 5.51 -9.45 -12.67
C HIS A 53 4.06 -9.86 -13.01
N PHE A 54 3.31 -9.00 -13.70
CA PHE A 54 1.89 -9.25 -14.00
C PHE A 54 1.71 -10.50 -14.88
N GLY A 55 0.85 -11.42 -14.43
CA GLY A 55 0.54 -12.69 -15.10
C GLY A 55 1.41 -13.86 -14.64
N GLU A 56 2.38 -13.63 -13.76
CA GLU A 56 3.19 -14.70 -13.19
C GLU A 56 2.44 -15.48 -12.11
N THR A 57 2.81 -16.74 -11.94
CA THR A 57 2.28 -17.62 -10.89
C THR A 57 3.43 -18.10 -10.01
N TYR A 58 3.15 -18.65 -8.84
CA TYR A 58 4.17 -19.20 -7.94
C TYR A 58 5.08 -20.30 -8.57
N GLN A 59 4.69 -20.82 -9.74
CA GLN A 59 5.48 -21.79 -10.52
C GLN A 59 6.43 -21.12 -11.53
N SER A 60 6.24 -19.84 -11.84
CA SER A 60 7.09 -19.07 -12.74
C SER A 60 8.48 -18.89 -12.12
N LEU A 61 9.54 -19.09 -12.91
CA LEU A 61 10.92 -18.86 -12.45
C LEU A 61 11.20 -17.40 -12.07
N SER A 62 10.47 -16.47 -12.68
CA SER A 62 10.56 -15.03 -12.43
C SER A 62 9.61 -14.54 -11.34
N TRP A 63 8.83 -15.43 -10.71
CA TRP A 63 7.81 -15.05 -9.73
C TRP A 63 8.39 -14.23 -8.58
N ASN A 64 7.72 -13.14 -8.25
CA ASN A 64 8.09 -12.25 -7.17
C ASN A 64 6.98 -12.15 -6.12
N SER A 65 7.27 -12.64 -4.91
CA SER A 65 6.33 -12.62 -3.79
C SER A 65 5.90 -11.21 -3.36
N GLN A 66 6.68 -10.18 -3.69
CA GLN A 66 6.32 -8.78 -3.39
C GLN A 66 5.20 -8.25 -4.29
N ALA A 67 4.95 -8.90 -5.43
CA ALA A 67 3.91 -8.53 -6.37
C ALA A 67 2.58 -9.29 -6.14
N ASP A 68 2.61 -10.38 -5.37
CA ASP A 68 1.42 -11.15 -4.95
C ASP A 68 0.88 -10.58 -3.63
N LEU A 69 0.10 -9.51 -3.73
CA LEU A 69 -0.33 -8.70 -2.59
C LEU A 69 -1.47 -9.35 -1.81
N ASN A 70 -2.28 -10.20 -2.47
CA ASN A 70 -3.33 -10.97 -1.79
C ASN A 70 -2.87 -12.38 -1.35
N GLY A 71 -1.69 -12.83 -1.79
CA GLY A 71 -1.10 -14.12 -1.41
C GLY A 71 -1.79 -15.33 -2.06
N ASP A 72 -2.44 -15.15 -3.21
CA ASP A 72 -3.16 -16.22 -3.90
C ASP A 72 -2.28 -17.05 -4.86
N GLY A 73 -1.00 -16.68 -4.98
CA GLY A 73 -0.02 -17.33 -5.83
C GLY A 73 -0.11 -16.93 -7.31
N VAL A 74 -0.92 -15.92 -7.66
CA VAL A 74 -1.09 -15.42 -9.03
C VAL A 74 -1.08 -13.89 -9.05
N ILE A 75 -0.08 -13.31 -9.69
CA ILE A 75 0.04 -11.85 -9.79
C ILE A 75 -0.90 -11.36 -10.88
N ASN A 76 -2.01 -10.72 -10.52
CA ASN A 76 -3.09 -10.38 -11.44
C ASN A 76 -3.76 -9.03 -11.14
N VAL A 77 -4.98 -8.85 -11.66
CA VAL A 77 -5.73 -7.61 -11.53
C VAL A 77 -6.10 -7.30 -10.07
N LEU A 78 -6.25 -8.32 -9.21
CA LEU A 78 -6.53 -8.16 -7.80
C LEU A 78 -5.38 -7.45 -7.07
N ASP A 79 -4.12 -7.75 -7.40
CA ASP A 79 -2.96 -7.06 -6.85
C ASP A 79 -2.91 -5.60 -7.29
N LYS A 80 -3.21 -5.34 -8.57
CA LYS A 80 -3.35 -3.96 -9.07
C LYS A 80 -4.46 -3.19 -8.37
N LEU A 81 -5.55 -3.85 -7.99
CA LEU A 81 -6.65 -3.23 -7.23
C LEU A 81 -6.23 -2.92 -5.80
N ILE A 82 -5.41 -3.75 -5.16
CA ILE A 82 -4.86 -3.49 -3.83
C ILE A 82 -3.99 -2.22 -3.86
N VAL A 83 -3.09 -2.07 -4.85
CA VAL A 83 -2.29 -0.84 -5.01
C VAL A 83 -3.20 0.38 -5.21
N ARG A 84 -4.25 0.26 -6.03
CA ARG A 84 -5.20 1.35 -6.25
C ARG A 84 -6.00 1.71 -5.00
N GLN A 85 -6.37 0.74 -4.19
CA GLN A 85 -7.08 0.98 -2.94
C GLN A 85 -6.21 1.78 -1.96
N GLN A 86 -4.93 1.42 -1.82
CA GLN A 86 -3.99 2.17 -0.99
C GLN A 86 -3.84 3.63 -1.44
N LEU A 87 -3.78 3.88 -2.75
CA LEU A 87 -3.76 5.25 -3.30
C LEU A 87 -5.06 6.02 -2.99
N PHE A 88 -6.20 5.35 -2.98
CA PHE A 88 -7.48 5.96 -2.59
C PHE A 88 -7.51 6.30 -1.10
N ASP A 89 -6.99 5.43 -0.24
CA ASP A 89 -6.97 5.68 1.21
C ASP A 89 -6.07 6.89 1.54
N LEU A 90 -4.92 7.04 0.85
CA LEU A 90 -4.07 8.23 0.96
C LEU A 90 -4.78 9.51 0.52
N LYS A 91 -5.65 9.44 -0.50
CA LYS A 91 -6.43 10.59 -0.96
C LYS A 91 -7.32 11.14 0.15
N GLU A 92 -7.96 10.25 0.90
CA GLU A 92 -8.83 10.62 2.01
C GLU A 92 -8.01 11.20 3.17
N LEU A 93 -6.85 10.61 3.48
CA LEU A 93 -5.92 11.15 4.50
C LEU A 93 -5.45 12.58 4.14
N ILE A 94 -4.95 12.80 2.92
CA ILE A 94 -4.53 14.14 2.48
C ILE A 94 -5.68 15.14 2.55
N SER A 95 -6.91 14.69 2.27
CA SER A 95 -8.09 15.57 2.35
C SER A 95 -8.46 15.90 3.80
N GLN A 96 -8.33 14.93 4.71
CA GLN A 96 -8.63 15.09 6.13
C GLN A 96 -7.63 16.01 6.84
N TYR A 97 -6.34 15.89 6.51
CA TYR A 97 -5.25 16.59 7.19
C TYR A 97 -4.69 17.77 6.38
N PHE A 98 -5.41 18.24 5.37
CA PHE A 98 -4.96 19.31 4.49
C PHE A 98 -4.68 20.61 5.27
N GLY A 99 -3.47 21.15 5.11
CA GLY A 99 -3.02 22.37 5.77
C GLY A 99 -2.37 22.15 7.14
N GLU A 100 -2.36 20.92 7.65
CA GLU A 100 -1.62 20.59 8.87
C GLU A 100 -0.11 20.64 8.63
N THR A 101 0.66 20.86 9.69
CA THR A 101 2.13 20.84 9.68
C THR A 101 2.66 19.85 10.70
N SER A 102 3.94 19.48 10.62
CA SER A 102 4.59 18.59 11.60
C SER A 102 4.47 19.04 13.07
N GLN A 103 4.11 20.30 13.32
CA GLN A 103 3.88 20.85 14.67
C GLN A 103 2.41 20.80 15.11
N SER A 104 1.49 20.46 14.20
CA SER A 104 0.06 20.39 14.48
C SER A 104 -0.27 19.21 15.40
N PRO A 105 -1.22 19.37 16.36
CA PRO A 105 -1.63 18.28 17.25
C PRO A 105 -2.30 17.12 16.51
N ASN A 106 -2.89 17.38 15.34
CA ASN A 106 -3.54 16.39 14.50
C ASN A 106 -2.68 15.99 13.30
N TRP A 107 -1.36 16.27 13.31
CA TRP A 107 -0.48 15.91 12.21
C TRP A 107 -0.52 14.41 11.92
N ASN A 108 -0.64 14.05 10.65
CA ASN A 108 -0.50 12.68 10.19
C ASN A 108 0.60 12.60 9.14
N SER A 109 1.74 12.03 9.52
CA SER A 109 2.90 11.86 8.63
C SER A 109 2.59 11.01 7.39
N GLU A 110 1.51 10.22 7.40
CA GLU A 110 1.14 9.44 6.22
C GLU A 110 0.56 10.28 5.08
N ALA A 111 0.00 11.45 5.41
CA ALA A 111 -0.56 12.40 4.44
C ALA A 111 0.49 13.35 3.86
N ASP A 112 1.67 13.45 4.50
CA ASP A 112 2.83 14.19 4.01
C ASP A 112 3.64 13.28 3.09
N LEU A 113 3.24 13.26 1.82
CA LEU A 113 3.76 12.32 0.86
C LEU A 113 5.22 12.66 0.53
N ASN A 114 5.53 13.94 0.34
CA ASN A 114 6.89 14.37 -0.03
C ASN A 114 7.83 14.53 1.17
N GLY A 115 7.33 14.44 2.41
CA GLY A 115 8.11 14.51 3.63
C GLY A 115 8.61 15.92 3.96
N ASP A 116 7.95 16.96 3.45
CA ASP A 116 8.37 18.36 3.65
C ASP A 116 7.85 18.97 4.96
N GLY A 117 7.05 18.22 5.71
CA GLY A 117 6.47 18.62 6.99
C GLY A 117 5.21 19.47 6.87
N ILE A 118 4.62 19.61 5.67
CA ILE A 118 3.40 20.37 5.40
C ILE A 118 2.47 19.60 4.45
N ILE A 119 1.28 19.21 4.91
CA ILE A 119 0.31 18.53 4.04
C ILE A 119 -0.41 19.56 3.18
N ASN A 120 -0.13 19.58 1.88
CA ASN A 120 -0.61 20.62 0.99
C ASN A 120 -0.92 20.13 -0.44
N VAL A 121 -0.95 21.06 -1.40
CA VAL A 121 -1.26 20.77 -2.81
C VAL A 121 -0.18 19.93 -3.50
N PHE A 122 1.07 20.00 -3.07
CA PHE A 122 2.16 19.21 -3.62
C PHE A 122 1.96 17.71 -3.34
N ASP A 123 1.44 17.33 -2.17
CA ASP A 123 1.04 15.95 -1.86
C ASP A 123 -0.07 15.47 -2.79
N LYS A 124 -1.08 16.32 -3.03
CA LYS A 124 -2.17 16.01 -3.97
C LYS A 124 -1.66 15.80 -5.40
N ILE A 125 -0.71 16.62 -5.85
CA ILE A 125 -0.10 16.50 -7.18
C ILE A 125 0.67 15.18 -7.29
N LEU A 126 1.41 14.82 -6.25
CA LEU A 126 2.23 13.61 -6.21
C LEU A 126 1.36 12.35 -6.20
N LEU A 127 0.29 12.34 -5.41
CA LEU A 127 -0.71 11.28 -5.45
C LEU A 127 -1.34 11.13 -6.85
N ARG A 128 -1.62 12.26 -7.52
CA ARG A 128 -2.17 12.24 -8.88
C ARG A 128 -1.18 11.65 -9.89
N GLN A 129 0.11 11.91 -9.77
CA GLN A 129 1.15 11.31 -10.62
C GLN A 129 1.15 9.78 -10.44
N LEU A 130 1.08 9.30 -9.20
CA LEU A 130 0.98 7.86 -8.90
C LEU A 130 -0.27 7.22 -9.48
N LEU A 131 -1.43 7.88 -9.41
CA LEU A 131 -2.66 7.37 -10.01
C LEU A 131 -2.58 7.26 -11.53
N LEU A 132 -1.89 8.20 -12.19
CA LEU A 132 -1.76 8.26 -13.65
C LEU A 132 -0.58 7.46 -14.21
N GLY A 133 0.36 7.02 -13.36
CA GLY A 133 1.58 6.34 -13.82
C GLY A 133 2.56 7.26 -14.52
N LYS A 134 2.73 8.46 -13.95
CA LYS A 134 3.73 9.44 -14.36
C LYS A 134 4.83 9.55 -13.32
#